data_AF-A0A2N9BFC7-F1
#
_entry.id   AF-A0A2N9BFC7-F1
#
_cell.length_a   1.000
_cell.length_b   1.000
_cell.length_c   1.000
_cell.angle_alpha   90.00
_cell.angle_beta   90.00
_cell.angle_gamma   90.00
#
_symmetry.space_group_name_H-M   'P 1'
#
loop_
_entity.id
_entity.type
_entity.pdbx_description
1 polymer ?
#
loop_
_entity_poly.entity_id
_entity_poly.type
_entity_poly.pdbx_seq_one_letter_code
_entity_poly.pdbx_strand_id
1 'polypeptide(L)'
;MAAVALLTGALNEAGRRGWADPAVLAGAGLAVSAAVAFVVRERLARSPVLPLGLLRSRAMSGAAGIGLLFNFGFYGMVFTASLEFQHERGYSALGTGLALFPAVAMTMFASVLSGRLARRTGDRPLVVSGMLLAALGPAGWAAAGADPAYALLVAPMMAAGFGTSFALTGSTATVMGAAPAAYSGAASALFNTTRQIGSATGVALGGSLLASAADYGTGIRTSMLIGALAYLAAAGLAWRCVPARPRRPGRAGRVGARQP
;
A
#
# COMPACT_ATOMS: atom_id res chain seq x y z
N MET A 1 -4.17 15.02 7.34
CA MET A 1 -5.25 14.83 6.34
C MET A 1 -5.09 15.78 5.16
N ALA A 2 -5.11 17.11 5.34
CA ALA A 2 -4.96 18.06 4.23
C ALA A 2 -3.68 17.86 3.38
N ALA A 3 -2.52 17.70 4.03
CA ALA A 3 -1.23 17.42 3.36
C ALA A 3 -1.30 16.21 2.41
N VAL A 4 -2.02 15.18 2.84
CA VAL A 4 -2.09 13.90 2.15
C VAL A 4 -3.11 13.97 1.02
N ALA A 5 -4.24 14.64 1.23
CA ALA A 5 -5.22 14.92 0.17
C ALA A 5 -4.59 15.76 -0.96
N LEU A 6 -3.78 16.75 -0.60
CA LEU A 6 -3.05 17.59 -1.55
C LEU A 6 -1.96 16.79 -2.30
N LEU A 7 -1.20 15.94 -1.60
CA LEU A 7 -0.18 15.07 -2.23
C LEU A 7 -0.81 14.10 -3.23
N THR A 8 -1.88 13.42 -2.82
CA THR A 8 -2.57 12.44 -3.65
C THR A 8 -3.22 13.12 -4.86
N GLY A 9 -3.84 14.29 -4.69
CA GLY A 9 -4.38 15.08 -5.80
C GLY A 9 -3.30 15.49 -6.80
N ALA A 10 -2.15 15.98 -6.31
CA ALA A 10 -1.04 16.41 -7.14
C ALA A 10 -0.47 15.27 -8.01
N LEU A 11 -0.28 14.09 -7.41
CA LEU A 11 0.34 12.95 -8.08
C LEU A 11 -0.61 12.22 -9.02
N ASN A 12 -1.90 12.25 -8.73
CA ASN A 12 -2.91 11.77 -9.68
C ASN A 12 -2.98 12.69 -10.91
N GLU A 13 -2.86 14.00 -10.72
CA GLU A 13 -2.82 14.95 -11.82
C GLU A 13 -1.49 14.89 -12.60
N ALA A 14 -0.39 14.49 -11.94
CA ALA A 14 0.94 14.27 -12.56
C ALA A 14 0.91 13.21 -13.64
N GLY A 15 0.19 12.11 -13.38
CA GLY A 15 0.02 11.03 -14.34
C GLY A 15 -0.79 11.44 -15.57
N ARG A 16 -1.66 12.46 -15.45
CA ARG A 16 -2.55 12.90 -16.53
C ARG A 16 -2.01 14.11 -17.31
N ARG A 17 -1.37 15.06 -16.63
CA ARG A 17 -0.90 16.33 -17.21
C ARG A 17 0.62 16.39 -17.39
N GLY A 18 1.34 15.38 -16.90
CA GLY A 18 2.79 15.36 -16.89
C GLY A 18 3.37 16.04 -15.65
N TRP A 19 4.59 15.64 -15.32
CA TRP A 19 5.30 16.05 -14.11
C TRP A 19 5.72 17.52 -14.06
N ALA A 20 5.78 18.17 -15.24
CA ALA A 20 6.11 19.58 -15.37
C ALA A 20 4.87 20.50 -15.28
N ASP A 21 3.66 19.94 -15.11
CA ASP A 21 2.46 20.75 -14.96
C ASP A 21 2.53 21.58 -13.65
N PRO A 22 2.34 22.90 -13.71
CA PRO A 22 2.42 23.78 -12.55
C PRO A 22 1.49 23.37 -11.40
N ALA A 23 0.33 22.78 -11.68
CA ALA A 23 -0.62 22.31 -10.66
C ALA A 23 -0.11 21.08 -9.91
N VAL A 24 0.65 20.22 -10.59
CA VAL A 24 1.29 19.02 -10.03
C VAL A 24 2.42 19.42 -9.10
N LEU A 25 3.27 20.34 -9.56
CA LEU A 25 4.37 20.88 -8.77
C LEU A 25 3.86 21.69 -7.57
N ALA A 26 2.79 22.48 -7.75
CA ALA A 26 2.14 23.21 -6.66
C ALA A 26 1.55 22.26 -5.60
N GLY A 27 0.86 21.20 -6.02
CA GLY A 27 0.28 20.23 -5.10
C GLY A 27 1.33 19.39 -4.36
N ALA A 28 2.43 19.02 -5.03
CA ALA A 28 3.57 18.36 -4.41
C ALA A 28 4.29 19.28 -3.41
N GLY A 29 4.47 20.57 -3.75
CA GLY A 29 5.01 21.58 -2.86
C GLY A 29 4.12 21.83 -1.63
N LEU A 30 2.79 21.84 -1.81
CA LEU A 30 1.81 21.96 -0.73
C LEU A 30 1.82 20.75 0.21
N ALA A 31 2.03 19.56 -0.32
CA ALA A 31 2.17 18.36 0.48
C ALA A 31 3.47 18.32 1.31
N VAL A 32 4.60 18.68 0.69
CA VAL A 32 5.90 18.76 1.38
C VAL A 32 5.86 19.84 2.45
N SER A 33 5.33 21.02 2.13
CA SER A 33 5.23 22.13 3.08
C SER A 33 4.30 21.81 4.25
N ALA A 34 3.17 21.13 4.02
CA ALA A 34 2.30 20.67 5.10
C ALA A 34 2.90 19.53 5.94
N ALA A 35 3.71 18.64 5.35
CA ALA A 35 4.48 17.63 6.09
C ALA A 35 5.58 18.25 6.95
N VAL A 36 6.31 19.24 6.42
CA VAL A 36 7.34 20.00 7.15
C VAL A 36 6.70 20.81 8.28
N ALA A 37 5.58 21.50 8.02
CA ALA A 37 4.84 22.23 9.04
C ALA A 37 4.36 21.31 10.17
N PHE A 38 3.91 20.10 9.84
CA PHE A 38 3.53 19.10 10.84
C PHE A 38 4.74 18.67 11.70
N VAL A 39 5.88 18.33 11.07
CA VAL A 39 7.10 17.92 11.79
C VAL A 39 7.64 19.04 12.68
N VAL A 40 7.65 20.28 12.20
CA VAL A 40 8.11 21.45 12.97
C VAL A 40 7.18 21.69 14.16
N ARG A 41 5.86 21.63 13.94
CA ARG A 41 4.87 21.81 15.02
C ARG A 41 4.95 20.70 16.07
N GLU A 42 5.21 19.46 15.64
CA GLU A 42 5.35 18.30 16.54
C GLU A 42 6.64 18.38 17.38
N ARG A 43 7.73 18.91 16.80
CA ARG A 43 9.01 19.13 17.52
C ARG A 43 8.95 20.28 18.51
N LEU A 44 8.11 21.28 18.26
CA LEU A 44 7.93 22.45 19.12
C LEU A 44 6.84 22.25 20.19
N ALA A 45 6.05 21.18 20.11
CA ALA A 45 4.97 20.91 21.04
C ALA A 45 5.48 20.38 22.40
N ARG A 46 5.02 20.99 23.50
CA ARG A 46 5.34 20.57 24.89
C ARG A 46 4.77 19.18 25.26
N SER A 47 3.73 18.74 24.58
CA SER A 47 3.17 17.38 24.66
C SER A 47 3.05 16.80 23.24
N PRO A 48 4.08 16.10 22.73
CA PRO A 48 4.06 15.56 21.38
C PRO A 48 2.96 14.50 21.23
N VAL A 49 2.14 14.62 20.18
CA VAL A 49 1.11 13.61 19.86
C VAL A 49 1.79 12.30 19.41
N LEU A 50 2.99 12.40 18.84
CA LEU A 50 3.81 11.27 18.40
C LEU A 50 5.15 11.24 19.18
N PRO A 51 5.30 10.39 20.20
CA PRO A 51 6.58 10.23 20.87
C PRO A 51 7.57 9.62 19.87
N LEU A 52 8.69 10.30 19.59
CA LEU A 52 9.73 9.83 18.66
C LEU A 52 10.27 8.42 19.01
N GLY A 53 10.11 7.99 20.27
CA GLY A 53 10.38 6.62 20.72
C GLY A 53 9.49 5.55 20.05
N LEU A 54 8.27 5.90 19.63
CA LEU A 54 7.36 5.02 18.90
C LEU A 54 7.88 4.73 17.49
N LEU A 55 8.46 5.74 16.81
CA LEU A 55 9.12 5.56 15.51
C LEU A 55 10.37 4.67 15.63
N ARG A 56 11.09 4.74 16.75
CA ARG A 56 12.22 3.83 17.04
C ARG A 56 11.83 2.37 17.22
N SER A 57 10.55 2.05 17.45
CA SER A 57 10.09 0.67 17.57
C SER A 57 10.14 -0.04 16.21
N ARG A 58 10.84 -1.19 16.16
CA ARG A 58 10.95 -2.03 14.95
C ARG A 58 9.58 -2.49 14.43
N ALA A 59 8.60 -2.65 15.33
CA ALA A 59 7.24 -3.02 14.95
C ALA A 59 6.52 -1.87 14.23
N MET A 60 6.64 -0.63 14.72
CA MET A 60 6.00 0.54 14.11
C MET A 60 6.66 0.90 12.78
N SER A 61 8.00 1.04 12.78
CA SER A 61 8.76 1.32 11.55
C SER A 61 8.59 0.22 10.50
N GLY A 62 8.57 -1.04 10.93
CA GLY A 62 8.30 -2.17 10.05
C GLY A 62 6.90 -2.11 9.44
N ALA A 63 5.88 -1.87 10.26
CA ALA A 63 4.50 -1.80 9.77
C ALA A 63 4.26 -0.59 8.86
N ALA A 64 4.86 0.56 9.16
CA ALA A 64 4.85 1.73 8.28
C ALA A 64 5.49 1.39 6.92
N GLY A 65 6.70 0.79 6.92
CA GLY A 65 7.37 0.38 5.68
C GLY A 65 6.59 -0.65 4.86
N ILE A 66 5.99 -1.64 5.52
CA ILE A 66 5.10 -2.63 4.86
C ILE A 66 3.92 -1.91 4.21
N GLY A 67 3.26 -0.99 4.93
CA GLY A 67 2.14 -0.21 4.42
C GLY A 67 2.50 0.67 3.22
N LEU A 68 3.69 1.29 3.24
CA LEU A 68 4.23 2.08 2.13
C LEU A 68 4.40 1.22 0.88
N LEU A 69 5.21 0.16 0.99
CA LEU A 69 5.59 -0.70 -0.14
C LEU A 69 4.36 -1.40 -0.74
N PHE A 70 3.45 -1.81 0.12
CA PHE A 70 2.17 -2.38 -0.28
C PHE A 70 1.32 -1.41 -1.11
N ASN A 71 1.11 -0.17 -0.64
CA ASN A 71 0.29 0.80 -1.38
C ASN A 71 0.99 1.28 -2.66
N PHE A 72 2.32 1.38 -2.62
CA PHE A 72 3.15 1.64 -3.79
C PHE A 72 2.92 0.58 -4.87
N GLY A 73 3.06 -0.71 -4.53
CA GLY A 73 2.86 -1.80 -5.49
C GLY A 73 1.42 -1.87 -5.99
N PHE A 74 0.43 -1.72 -5.10
CA PHE A 74 -0.98 -1.86 -5.47
C PHE A 74 -1.46 -0.73 -6.38
N TYR A 75 -1.30 0.52 -5.95
CA TYR A 75 -1.77 1.67 -6.73
C TYR A 75 -0.90 1.91 -7.97
N GLY A 76 0.41 1.66 -7.90
CA GLY A 76 1.27 1.71 -9.08
C GLY A 76 0.87 0.70 -10.15
N MET A 77 0.56 -0.54 -9.75
CA MET A 77 0.05 -1.58 -10.65
C MET A 77 -1.31 -1.19 -11.24
N VAL A 78 -2.29 -0.81 -10.42
CA VAL A 78 -3.64 -0.44 -10.89
C VAL A 78 -3.59 0.75 -11.85
N PHE A 79 -2.76 1.74 -11.56
CA PHE A 79 -2.58 2.90 -12.42
C PHE A 79 -1.92 2.53 -13.75
N THR A 80 -0.83 1.78 -13.72
CA THR A 80 -0.12 1.32 -14.93
C THR A 80 -1.03 0.45 -15.79
N ALA A 81 -1.79 -0.47 -15.18
CA ALA A 81 -2.80 -1.28 -15.84
C ALA A 81 -3.91 -0.44 -16.50
N SER A 82 -4.39 0.58 -15.80
CA SER A 82 -5.41 1.49 -16.31
C SER A 82 -4.90 2.27 -17.53
N LEU A 83 -3.63 2.66 -17.52
CA LEU A 83 -2.98 3.32 -18.65
C LEU A 83 -2.80 2.37 -19.82
N GLU A 84 -2.41 1.12 -19.61
CA GLU A 84 -2.36 0.09 -20.68
C GLU A 84 -3.73 -0.11 -21.33
N PHE A 85 -4.78 -0.37 -20.53
CA PHE A 85 -6.13 -0.60 -21.07
C PHE A 85 -6.67 0.58 -21.87
N GLN A 86 -6.42 1.82 -21.42
CA GLN A 86 -6.95 3.00 -22.08
C GLN A 86 -6.10 3.47 -23.27
N HIS A 87 -4.77 3.56 -23.12
CA HIS A 87 -3.90 4.12 -24.17
C HIS A 87 -3.49 3.09 -25.22
N GLU A 88 -3.08 1.88 -24.82
CA GLU A 88 -2.67 0.86 -25.80
C GLU A 88 -3.87 0.10 -26.37
N ARG A 89 -4.82 -0.30 -25.51
CA ARG A 89 -5.96 -1.13 -25.92
C ARG A 89 -7.21 -0.33 -26.28
N GLY A 90 -7.21 0.98 -26.09
CA GLY A 90 -8.31 1.88 -26.49
C GLY A 90 -9.61 1.66 -25.70
N TYR A 91 -9.56 1.06 -24.51
CA TYR A 91 -10.76 0.83 -23.72
C TYR A 91 -11.34 2.16 -23.21
N SER A 92 -12.66 2.25 -23.16
CA SER A 92 -13.33 3.34 -22.45
C SER A 92 -13.04 3.27 -20.95
N ALA A 93 -13.31 4.36 -20.21
CA ALA A 93 -13.20 4.36 -18.75
C ALA A 93 -14.06 3.26 -18.11
N LEU A 94 -15.27 3.03 -18.64
CA LEU A 94 -16.15 1.94 -18.20
C LEU A 94 -15.55 0.56 -18.53
N GLY A 95 -15.02 0.39 -19.75
CA GLY A 95 -14.36 -0.86 -20.18
C GLY A 95 -13.14 -1.19 -19.34
N THR A 96 -12.35 -0.19 -18.96
CA THR A 96 -11.19 -0.35 -18.06
C THR A 96 -11.62 -0.75 -16.66
N GLY A 97 -12.69 -0.14 -16.13
CA GLY A 97 -13.28 -0.55 -14.85
C GLY A 97 -13.73 -2.02 -14.85
N LEU A 98 -14.37 -2.46 -15.94
CA LEU A 98 -14.77 -3.86 -16.13
C LEU A 98 -13.57 -4.80 -16.30
N ALA A 99 -12.52 -4.37 -16.99
CA ALA A 99 -11.28 -5.14 -17.12
C ALA A 99 -10.56 -5.32 -15.79
N LEU A 100 -10.62 -4.32 -14.90
CA LEU A 100 -10.07 -4.37 -13.53
C LEU A 100 -10.95 -5.13 -12.53
N PHE A 101 -12.20 -5.42 -12.89
CA PHE A 101 -13.17 -6.07 -12.02
C PHE A 101 -12.70 -7.40 -11.41
N PRO A 102 -12.01 -8.31 -12.13
CA PRO A 102 -11.54 -9.58 -11.55
C PRO A 102 -10.63 -9.38 -10.33
N ALA A 103 -9.78 -8.36 -10.34
CA ALA A 103 -8.91 -8.04 -9.19
C ALA A 103 -9.74 -7.59 -7.98
N VAL A 104 -10.76 -6.74 -8.20
CA VAL A 104 -11.64 -6.23 -7.15
C VAL A 104 -12.49 -7.36 -6.56
N ALA A 105 -13.09 -8.19 -7.42
CA ALA A 105 -13.88 -9.34 -7.01
C ALA A 105 -13.07 -10.31 -6.12
N MET A 106 -11.83 -10.60 -6.53
CA MET A 106 -10.92 -11.43 -5.73
C MET A 106 -10.50 -10.77 -4.43
N THR A 107 -10.34 -9.44 -4.40
CA THR A 107 -10.06 -8.69 -3.17
C THR A 107 -11.22 -8.82 -2.17
N MET A 108 -12.46 -8.74 -2.64
CA MET A 108 -13.65 -8.91 -1.79
C MET A 108 -13.72 -10.33 -1.22
N PHE A 109 -13.54 -11.33 -2.08
CA PHE A 109 -13.52 -12.74 -1.66
C PHE A 109 -12.40 -13.02 -0.63
N ALA A 110 -11.20 -12.54 -0.92
CA ALA A 110 -10.03 -12.68 -0.04
C ALA A 110 -10.21 -11.94 1.29
N SER A 111 -11.00 -10.87 1.35
CA SER A 111 -11.26 -10.14 2.59
C SER A 111 -12.07 -10.97 3.58
N VAL A 112 -13.08 -11.70 3.09
CA VAL A 112 -13.87 -12.63 3.91
C VAL A 112 -12.99 -13.78 4.41
N LEU A 113 -12.16 -14.34 3.53
CA LEU A 113 -11.30 -15.47 3.87
C LEU A 113 -10.17 -15.09 4.83
N SER A 114 -9.53 -13.93 4.61
CA SER A 114 -8.43 -13.44 5.43
C SER A 114 -8.87 -13.18 6.87
N GLY A 115 -10.08 -12.64 7.08
CA GLY A 115 -10.64 -12.45 8.43
C GLY A 115 -10.85 -13.76 9.19
N ARG A 116 -11.24 -14.84 8.51
CA ARG A 116 -11.36 -16.18 9.11
C ARG A 116 -10.00 -16.81 9.39
N LEU A 117 -9.05 -16.66 8.46
CA LEU A 117 -7.74 -17.29 8.55
C LEU A 117 -6.79 -16.59 9.52
N ALA A 118 -6.90 -15.27 9.66
CA ALA A 118 -6.14 -14.48 10.63
C ALA A 118 -6.36 -14.99 12.06
N ARG A 119 -7.60 -15.38 12.41
CA ARG A 119 -7.94 -15.95 13.73
C ARG A 119 -7.27 -17.30 14.00
N ARG A 120 -6.91 -18.06 12.96
CA ARG A 120 -6.33 -19.41 13.08
C ARG A 120 -4.81 -19.44 12.93
N THR A 121 -4.27 -18.62 12.05
CA THR A 121 -2.85 -18.69 11.62
C THR A 121 -1.98 -17.58 12.19
N GLY A 122 -2.57 -16.53 12.77
CA GLY A 122 -1.86 -15.33 13.21
C GLY A 122 -1.49 -14.39 12.06
N ASP A 123 -0.95 -13.23 12.41
CA ASP A 123 -0.78 -12.13 11.44
C ASP A 123 0.40 -12.36 10.48
N ARG A 124 1.52 -12.93 10.96
CA ARG A 124 2.74 -13.08 10.16
C ARG A 124 2.57 -13.97 8.93
N PRO A 125 2.05 -15.20 9.02
CA PRO A 125 1.89 -16.06 7.84
C PRO A 125 0.93 -15.43 6.82
N LEU A 126 -0.12 -14.74 7.32
CA LEU A 126 -1.11 -14.07 6.49
C LEU A 126 -0.50 -12.91 5.69
N VAL A 127 0.29 -12.04 6.33
CA VAL A 127 0.95 -10.91 5.66
C VAL A 127 1.98 -11.40 4.66
N VAL A 128 2.84 -12.34 5.06
CA VAL A 128 3.93 -12.82 4.18
C VAL A 128 3.37 -13.55 2.97
N SER A 129 2.43 -14.49 3.16
CA SER A 129 1.79 -15.18 2.04
C SER A 129 0.99 -14.22 1.14
N GLY A 130 0.28 -13.26 1.73
CA GLY A 130 -0.43 -12.21 1.00
C GLY A 130 0.50 -11.38 0.12
N MET A 131 1.64 -10.92 0.65
CA MET A 131 2.63 -10.15 -0.12
C MET A 131 3.30 -10.97 -1.22
N LEU A 132 3.62 -12.24 -0.96
CA LEU A 132 4.18 -13.13 -1.97
C LEU A 132 3.18 -13.40 -3.11
N LEU A 133 1.91 -13.64 -2.77
CA LEU A 133 0.84 -13.79 -3.77
C LEU A 133 0.60 -12.48 -4.54
N ALA A 134 0.62 -11.34 -3.84
CA ALA A 134 0.46 -10.04 -4.47
C ALA A 134 1.60 -9.74 -5.46
N ALA A 135 2.83 -10.20 -5.18
CA ALA A 135 3.97 -10.06 -6.09
C ALA A 135 3.79 -10.82 -7.42
N LEU A 136 3.04 -11.94 -7.42
CA LEU A 136 2.77 -12.71 -8.64
C LEU A 136 1.93 -11.93 -9.66
N GLY A 137 1.12 -10.97 -9.21
CA GLY A 137 0.33 -10.15 -10.10
C GLY A 137 1.16 -9.29 -11.05
N PRO A 138 1.91 -8.29 -10.55
CA PRO A 138 2.77 -7.49 -11.40
C PRO A 138 3.91 -8.31 -12.02
N ALA A 139 4.42 -9.36 -11.35
CA ALA A 139 5.42 -10.25 -11.98
C ALA A 139 4.85 -11.03 -13.18
N GLY A 140 3.63 -11.57 -13.04
CA GLY A 140 2.93 -12.26 -14.12
C GLY A 140 2.60 -11.33 -15.27
N TRP A 141 2.20 -10.10 -14.97
CA TRP A 141 1.98 -9.06 -15.97
C TRP A 141 3.26 -8.71 -16.74
N ALA A 142 4.38 -8.53 -16.02
CA ALA A 142 5.68 -8.27 -16.63
C ALA A 142 6.22 -9.45 -17.45
N ALA A 143 5.80 -10.67 -17.13
CA ALA A 143 6.18 -11.89 -17.83
C ALA A 143 5.31 -12.17 -19.07
N ALA A 144 4.10 -11.61 -19.13
CA ALA A 144 3.14 -11.86 -20.20
C ALA A 144 3.59 -11.32 -21.59
N GLY A 145 4.58 -10.43 -21.62
CA GLY A 145 5.20 -9.95 -22.85
C GLY A 145 4.51 -8.72 -23.46
N ALA A 146 4.78 -8.46 -24.74
CA ALA A 146 4.16 -7.36 -25.48
C ALA A 146 2.76 -7.77 -25.97
N ASP A 147 1.75 -6.93 -25.70
CA ASP A 147 0.33 -7.15 -26.02
C ASP A 147 -0.22 -8.55 -25.65
N PRO A 148 -0.21 -8.91 -24.36
CA PRO A 148 -0.75 -10.20 -23.93
C PRO A 148 -2.27 -10.25 -24.13
N ALA A 149 -2.81 -11.42 -24.49
CA ALA A 149 -4.25 -11.62 -24.49
C ALA A 149 -4.81 -11.34 -23.09
N TYR A 150 -5.95 -10.65 -23.01
CA TYR A 150 -6.56 -10.28 -21.72
C TYR A 150 -6.73 -11.46 -20.76
N ALA A 151 -7.06 -12.65 -21.27
CA ALA A 151 -7.17 -13.87 -20.48
C ALA A 151 -5.88 -14.23 -19.70
N LEU A 152 -4.70 -13.90 -20.24
CA LEU A 152 -3.41 -14.10 -19.57
C LEU A 152 -3.18 -13.10 -18.43
N LEU A 153 -3.85 -11.95 -18.45
CA LEU A 153 -3.78 -10.93 -17.41
C LEU A 153 -4.75 -11.17 -16.25
N VAL A 154 -5.84 -11.92 -16.49
CA VAL A 154 -6.84 -12.23 -15.47
C VAL A 154 -6.24 -12.95 -14.26
N ALA A 155 -5.44 -14.00 -14.48
CA ALA A 155 -4.85 -14.76 -13.38
C ALA A 155 -3.87 -13.93 -12.52
N PRO A 156 -2.91 -13.17 -13.10
CA PRO A 156 -2.11 -12.21 -12.36
C PRO A 156 -2.94 -11.17 -11.59
N MET A 157 -4.01 -10.64 -12.18
CA MET A 157 -4.89 -9.66 -11.53
C MET A 157 -5.64 -10.26 -10.34
N MET A 158 -6.11 -11.50 -10.47
CA MET A 158 -6.72 -12.25 -9.39
C MET A 158 -5.71 -12.51 -8.26
N ALA A 159 -4.47 -12.90 -8.58
CA ALA A 159 -3.41 -13.10 -7.60
C ALA A 159 -3.07 -11.79 -6.86
N ALA A 160 -2.97 -10.68 -7.58
CA ALA A 160 -2.78 -9.35 -7.00
C ALA A 160 -3.91 -9.00 -6.03
N GLY A 161 -5.16 -9.11 -6.45
CA GLY A 161 -6.33 -8.78 -5.63
C GLY A 161 -6.43 -9.65 -4.37
N PHE A 162 -6.19 -10.95 -4.52
CA PHE A 162 -6.22 -11.90 -3.41
C PHE A 162 -5.12 -11.61 -2.38
N GLY A 163 -3.87 -11.49 -2.85
CA GLY A 163 -2.72 -11.20 -2.00
C GLY A 163 -2.85 -9.86 -1.29
N THR A 164 -3.42 -8.87 -1.98
CA THR A 164 -3.60 -7.51 -1.46
C THR A 164 -4.47 -7.49 -0.20
N SER A 165 -5.58 -8.22 -0.21
CA SER A 165 -6.49 -8.30 0.94
C SER A 165 -5.85 -8.99 2.15
N PHE A 166 -5.15 -10.11 1.93
CA PHE A 166 -4.47 -10.85 3.00
C PHE A 166 -3.39 -9.99 3.67
N ALA A 167 -2.60 -9.29 2.86
CA ALA A 167 -1.59 -8.36 3.34
C ALA A 167 -2.19 -7.21 4.16
N LEU A 168 -3.29 -6.61 3.70
CA LEU A 168 -3.94 -5.48 4.37
C LEU A 168 -4.48 -5.86 5.76
N THR A 169 -5.17 -7.00 5.86
CA THR A 169 -5.78 -7.50 7.11
C THR A 169 -4.71 -7.71 8.18
N GLY A 170 -3.64 -8.44 7.87
CA GLY A 170 -2.59 -8.74 8.85
C GLY A 170 -1.71 -7.53 9.19
N SER A 171 -1.47 -6.63 8.24
CA SER A 171 -0.70 -5.41 8.48
C SER A 171 -1.44 -4.47 9.43
N THR A 172 -2.74 -4.29 9.23
CA THR A 172 -3.58 -3.43 10.08
C THR A 172 -3.66 -3.98 11.51
N ALA A 173 -3.83 -5.28 11.67
CA ALA A 173 -3.81 -5.94 12.98
C ALA A 173 -2.48 -5.74 13.71
N THR A 174 -1.36 -5.85 12.98
CA THR A 174 -0.01 -5.67 13.54
C THR A 174 0.21 -4.24 14.03
N VAL A 175 -0.20 -3.22 13.25
CA VAL A 175 -0.09 -1.79 13.64
C VAL A 175 -0.89 -1.50 14.89
N MET A 176 -2.16 -1.89 14.88
CA MET A 176 -3.08 -1.62 16.00
C MET A 176 -2.68 -2.38 17.25
N GLY A 177 -2.10 -3.58 17.12
CA GLY A 177 -1.59 -4.36 18.24
C GLY A 177 -0.25 -3.86 18.80
N ALA A 178 0.54 -3.08 18.03
CA ALA A 178 1.86 -2.60 18.45
C ALA A 178 1.84 -1.24 19.15
N ALA A 179 0.77 -0.45 18.96
CA ALA A 179 0.65 0.87 19.56
C ALA A 179 0.09 0.80 21.01
N PRO A 180 0.71 1.49 21.99
CA PRO A 180 0.08 1.71 23.30
C PRO A 180 -1.26 2.44 23.13
N ALA A 181 -2.26 2.11 23.95
CA ALA A 181 -3.62 2.66 23.81
C ALA A 181 -3.65 4.20 23.74
N ALA A 182 -2.79 4.86 24.53
CA ALA A 182 -2.63 6.32 24.58
C ALA A 182 -2.13 6.96 23.25
N TYR A 183 -1.46 6.20 22.38
CA TYR A 183 -0.88 6.69 21.12
C TYR A 183 -1.45 5.98 19.87
N SER A 184 -2.55 5.23 20.04
CA SER A 184 -3.21 4.47 18.96
C SER A 184 -3.67 5.37 17.81
N GLY A 185 -4.18 6.57 18.11
CA GLY A 185 -4.56 7.56 17.10
C GLY A 185 -3.37 8.06 16.27
N ALA A 186 -2.25 8.38 16.94
CA ALA A 186 -1.02 8.84 16.28
C ALA A 186 -0.37 7.74 15.42
N ALA A 187 -0.38 6.50 15.92
CA ALA A 187 0.07 5.31 15.20
C ALA A 187 -0.72 5.07 13.90
N SER A 188 -2.05 5.14 13.99
CA SER A 188 -2.93 4.99 12.83
C SER A 188 -2.74 6.12 11.82
N ALA A 189 -2.59 7.36 12.29
CA ALA A 189 -2.32 8.52 11.44
C ALA A 189 -0.99 8.37 10.68
N LEU A 190 0.08 7.95 11.36
CA LEU A 190 1.37 7.68 10.73
C LEU A 190 1.28 6.56 9.69
N PHE A 191 0.62 5.45 10.05
CA PHE A 191 0.44 4.32 9.15
C PHE A 191 -0.33 4.74 7.89
N ASN A 192 -1.43 5.46 8.03
CA ASN A 192 -2.22 5.95 6.89
C ASN A 192 -1.43 6.95 6.03
N THR A 193 -0.70 7.88 6.66
CA THR A 193 0.16 8.84 5.95
C THR A 193 1.20 8.12 5.10
N THR A 194 1.87 7.14 5.70
CA THR A 194 2.91 6.34 5.03
C THR A 194 2.33 5.53 3.86
N ARG A 195 1.15 4.95 4.05
CA ARG A 195 0.41 4.28 2.97
C ARG A 195 0.10 5.21 1.81
N GLN A 196 -0.40 6.40 2.09
CA GLN A 196 -0.75 7.35 1.03
C GLN A 196 0.48 7.86 0.30
N ILE A 197 1.61 8.10 0.98
CA ILE A 197 2.90 8.37 0.33
C ILE A 197 3.28 7.23 -0.64
N GLY A 198 3.07 5.98 -0.22
CA GLY A 198 3.24 4.81 -1.08
C GLY A 198 2.38 4.88 -2.35
N SER A 199 1.06 5.07 -2.20
CA SER A 199 0.12 5.18 -3.31
C SER A 199 0.53 6.27 -4.31
N ALA A 200 0.78 7.45 -3.77
CA ALA A 200 1.29 8.64 -4.44
C ALA A 200 2.53 8.33 -5.30
N THR A 201 3.57 7.79 -4.66
CA THR A 201 4.85 7.52 -5.31
C THR A 201 4.73 6.44 -6.38
N GLY A 202 3.91 5.41 -6.15
CA GLY A 202 3.68 4.31 -7.11
C GLY A 202 3.00 4.78 -8.38
N VAL A 203 1.94 5.58 -8.27
CA VAL A 203 1.23 6.17 -9.41
C VAL A 203 2.18 7.04 -10.23
N ALA A 204 2.92 7.90 -9.55
CA ALA A 204 3.80 8.85 -10.20
C ALA A 204 4.95 8.13 -10.92
N LEU A 205 5.59 7.14 -10.27
CA LEU A 205 6.63 6.32 -10.90
C LEU A 205 6.11 5.59 -12.13
N GLY A 206 4.91 4.98 -12.06
CA GLY A 206 4.28 4.35 -13.21
C GLY A 206 4.08 5.33 -14.37
N GLY A 207 3.50 6.50 -14.10
CA GLY A 207 3.32 7.55 -15.12
C GLY A 207 4.65 8.06 -15.71
N SER A 208 5.68 8.22 -14.88
CA SER A 208 7.02 8.63 -15.35
C SER A 208 7.62 7.60 -16.29
N LEU A 209 7.59 6.33 -15.90
CA LEU A 209 8.20 5.25 -16.69
C LEU A 209 7.47 5.07 -18.01
N LEU A 210 6.15 5.18 -18.02
CA LEU A 210 5.39 5.12 -19.27
C LEU A 210 5.65 6.34 -20.17
N ALA A 211 5.86 7.53 -19.60
CA ALA A 211 6.13 8.75 -20.36
C ALA A 211 7.59 8.87 -20.86
N SER A 212 8.55 8.24 -20.19
CA SER A 212 10.00 8.41 -20.46
C SER A 212 10.69 7.17 -21.04
N ALA A 213 10.02 6.01 -21.05
CA ALA A 213 10.58 4.81 -21.66
C ALA A 213 10.66 4.95 -23.19
N ALA A 214 11.66 4.29 -23.78
CA ALA A 214 11.84 4.24 -25.24
C ALA A 214 10.63 3.60 -25.95
N ASP A 215 10.06 2.56 -25.31
CA ASP A 215 8.85 1.89 -25.77
C ASP A 215 7.86 1.76 -24.60
N TYR A 216 6.57 1.92 -24.89
CA TYR A 216 5.51 1.88 -23.87
C TYR A 216 5.43 0.52 -23.15
N GLY A 217 5.58 -0.58 -23.88
CA GLY A 217 5.65 -1.93 -23.30
C GLY A 217 6.83 -2.13 -22.33
N THR A 218 7.99 -1.49 -22.60
CA THR A 218 9.12 -1.50 -21.67
C THR A 218 8.82 -0.69 -20.41
N GLY A 219 8.12 0.44 -20.54
CA GLY A 219 7.61 1.23 -19.41
C GLY A 219 6.67 0.43 -18.51
N ILE A 220 5.69 -0.28 -19.09
CA ILE A 220 4.78 -1.17 -18.34
C ILE A 220 5.59 -2.24 -17.62
N ARG A 221 6.44 -2.97 -18.35
CA ARG A 221 7.20 -4.09 -17.79
C ARG A 221 8.09 -3.65 -16.62
N THR A 222 8.80 -2.53 -16.76
CA THR A 222 9.67 -2.00 -15.70
C THR A 222 8.86 -1.53 -14.49
N SER A 223 7.76 -0.81 -14.69
CA SER A 223 6.84 -0.40 -13.62
C SER A 223 6.32 -1.62 -12.83
N MET A 224 5.88 -2.66 -13.55
CA MET A 224 5.38 -3.90 -12.96
C MET A 224 6.49 -4.66 -12.20
N LEU A 225 7.70 -4.77 -12.74
CA LEU A 225 8.83 -5.39 -12.03
C LEU A 225 9.17 -4.64 -10.73
N ILE A 226 9.18 -3.31 -10.75
CA ILE A 226 9.41 -2.50 -9.55
C ILE A 226 8.30 -2.72 -8.52
N GLY A 227 7.04 -2.82 -8.95
CA GLY A 227 5.91 -3.17 -8.09
C GLY A 227 6.05 -4.57 -7.47
N ALA A 228 6.47 -5.57 -8.25
CA ALA A 228 6.72 -6.93 -7.76
C ALA A 228 7.85 -6.95 -6.71
N LEU A 229 8.96 -6.26 -6.98
CA LEU A 229 10.07 -6.12 -6.04
C LEU A 229 9.64 -5.40 -4.75
N ALA A 230 8.77 -4.40 -4.84
CA ALA A 230 8.21 -3.73 -3.66
C ALA A 230 7.41 -4.69 -2.78
N TYR A 231 6.59 -5.57 -3.38
CA TYR A 231 5.87 -6.61 -2.64
C TYR A 231 6.81 -7.66 -2.02
N LEU A 232 7.86 -8.08 -2.72
CA LEU A 232 8.86 -9.00 -2.17
C LEU A 232 9.64 -8.36 -1.01
N ALA A 233 10.01 -7.08 -1.13
CA ALA A 233 10.62 -6.32 -0.05
C ALA A 233 9.68 -6.18 1.15
N ALA A 234 8.38 -5.94 0.91
CA ALA A 234 7.36 -5.91 1.95
C ALA A 234 7.21 -7.27 2.65
N ALA A 235 7.27 -8.38 1.91
CA ALA A 235 7.26 -9.73 2.47
C ALA A 235 8.48 -9.99 3.37
N GLY A 236 9.68 -9.59 2.91
CA GLY A 236 10.91 -9.69 3.70
C GLY A 236 10.88 -8.83 4.97
N LEU A 237 10.32 -7.62 4.87
CA LEU A 237 10.12 -6.72 6.03
C LEU A 237 9.08 -7.29 7.00
N ALA A 238 7.98 -7.85 6.49
CA ALA A 238 6.97 -8.53 7.29
C ALA A 238 7.54 -9.73 8.03
N TRP A 239 8.40 -10.52 7.37
CA TRP A 239 9.10 -11.63 8.01
C TRP A 239 10.00 -11.17 9.16
N ARG A 240 10.63 -9.99 9.07
CA ARG A 240 11.52 -9.47 10.11
C ARG A 240 10.78 -8.76 11.24
N CYS A 241 9.69 -8.06 10.92
CA CYS A 241 9.02 -7.14 11.86
C CYS A 241 7.73 -7.69 12.47
N VAL A 242 7.04 -8.63 11.82
CA VAL A 242 5.78 -9.19 12.34
C VAL A 242 6.08 -10.36 13.29
N PRO A 243 5.66 -10.29 14.57
CA PRO A 243 5.84 -11.38 15.53
C PRO A 243 5.10 -12.65 15.08
N ALA A 244 5.73 -13.81 15.24
CA ALA A 244 5.16 -15.09 14.80
C ALA A 244 4.02 -15.64 15.68
N ARG A 245 3.77 -15.06 16.86
CA ARG A 245 2.76 -15.57 17.80
C ARG A 245 1.54 -14.65 17.84
N PRO A 246 0.31 -15.19 17.76
CA PRO A 246 -0.89 -14.44 18.07
C PRO A 246 -0.75 -13.89 19.49
N ARG A 247 -0.84 -12.56 19.66
CA ARG A 247 -1.04 -12.00 21.00
C ARG A 247 -2.40 -12.51 21.47
N ARG A 248 -2.40 -13.52 22.35
CA ARG A 248 -3.60 -13.89 23.11
C ARG A 248 -4.17 -12.60 23.68
N PRO A 249 -5.48 -12.31 23.54
CA PRO A 249 -6.09 -11.20 24.25
C PRO A 249 -5.88 -11.43 25.75
N GLY A 250 -4.83 -10.79 26.27
CA GLY A 250 -4.39 -10.95 27.64
C GLY A 250 -5.30 -10.15 28.54
N ARG A 251 -6.24 -10.83 29.20
CA ARG A 251 -6.39 -10.85 30.67
C ARG A 251 -6.31 -9.52 31.45
N ALA A 252 -6.55 -8.36 30.85
CA ALA A 252 -6.55 -7.05 31.52
C ALA A 252 -7.84 -6.74 32.31
N GLY A 253 -8.72 -7.73 32.51
CA GLY A 253 -10.02 -7.55 33.17
C GLY A 253 -10.28 -8.42 34.40
N ARG A 254 -9.28 -9.13 34.97
CA ARG A 254 -9.51 -10.03 36.12
C ARG A 254 -8.71 -9.75 37.39
N VAL A 255 -8.00 -8.62 37.48
CA VAL A 255 -7.26 -8.25 38.71
C VAL A 255 -8.04 -7.26 39.59
N GLY A 256 -9.22 -6.77 39.16
CA GLY A 256 -10.02 -5.80 39.93
C GLY A 256 -11.10 -6.37 40.87
N ALA A 257 -11.29 -7.69 40.94
CA ALA A 257 -12.43 -8.29 41.67
C ALA A 257 -12.00 -9.25 42.79
N ARG A 258 -10.96 -8.89 43.54
CA ARG A 258 -10.67 -9.45 44.87
C ARG A 258 -9.95 -8.41 45.72
N GLN A 259 -10.71 -7.65 46.49
CA GLN A 259 -10.28 -7.22 47.81
C GLN A 259 -11.46 -7.40 48.79
N PRO A 260 -11.15 -7.78 50.04
CA PRO A 260 -12.01 -8.55 50.94
C PRO A 260 -13.17 -7.78 51.58
#